data_AF-A0A9X1ZVU9-F1
#
_entry.id   AF-A0A9X1ZVU9-F1
#
_cell.length_a   1.000
_cell.length_b   1.000
_cell.length_c   1.000
_cell.angle_alpha   90.00
_cell.angle_beta   90.00
_cell.angle_gamma   90.00
#
_symmetry.space_group_name_H-M   'P 1'
#
loop_
_entity.id
_entity.type
_entity.pdbx_description
1 polymer ?
#
loop_
_entity_poly.entity_id
_entity_poly.type
_entity_poly.pdbx_seq_one_letter_code
_entity_poly.pdbx_strand_id
1 'polypeptide(L)'
;MKLYYSGNHTKIRRLVHRANQLIVSPFYLSELKKYLVAKGKEDKFDLFKGLLDKDQEILVKTYLRIFSGTCIELKHHVIAVNTFRLNKSHRDLLALLTENMYREMDAQLEISNLLNLNSKPEKETFFKEIGAISKSYI
;
A
#
# COMPACT_ATOMS: atom_id res chain seq x y z
N MET A 1 -8.58 7.45 0.96
CA MET A 1 -7.83 6.92 -0.19
C MET A 1 -8.36 5.52 -0.44
N LYS A 2 -8.62 5.16 -1.69
CA LYS A 2 -9.23 3.87 -2.01
C LYS A 2 -8.57 3.24 -3.24
N LEU A 3 -8.29 1.95 -3.16
CA LEU A 3 -7.87 1.16 -4.30
C LEU A 3 -9.09 0.83 -5.17
N TYR A 4 -8.99 1.09 -6.47
CA TYR A 4 -10.04 0.79 -7.43
C TYR A 4 -9.59 -0.25 -8.45
N TYR A 5 -10.35 -1.33 -8.60
CA TYR A 5 -10.08 -2.39 -9.58
C TYR A 5 -11.33 -2.69 -10.40
N SER A 6 -11.28 -2.37 -11.69
CA SER A 6 -12.38 -2.60 -12.64
C SER A 6 -12.30 -3.94 -13.40
N GLY A 7 -11.28 -4.76 -13.15
CA GLY A 7 -11.10 -6.02 -13.86
C GLY A 7 -11.89 -7.20 -13.29
N ASN A 8 -11.79 -8.34 -13.98
CA ASN A 8 -12.57 -9.55 -13.68
C ASN A 8 -11.83 -10.61 -12.85
N HIS A 9 -10.57 -10.38 -12.47
CA HIS A 9 -9.80 -11.38 -11.74
C HIS A 9 -10.21 -11.46 -10.26
N THR A 10 -11.00 -12.48 -9.88
CA THR A 10 -11.61 -12.61 -8.55
C THR A 10 -10.63 -12.51 -7.39
N LYS A 11 -9.45 -13.15 -7.49
CA LYS A 11 -8.42 -13.07 -6.43
C LYS A 11 -7.95 -11.63 -6.19
N ILE A 12 -7.83 -10.82 -7.24
CA ILE A 12 -7.37 -9.43 -7.16
C ILE A 12 -8.48 -8.54 -6.66
N ARG A 13 -9.72 -8.76 -7.12
CA ARG A 13 -10.90 -8.07 -6.58
C ARG A 13 -11.01 -8.26 -5.06
N ARG A 14 -10.86 -9.50 -4.57
CA ARG A 14 -10.85 -9.80 -3.13
C ARG A 14 -9.68 -9.12 -2.41
N LEU A 15 -8.49 -9.14 -3.01
CA LEU A 15 -7.31 -8.50 -2.45
C LEU A 15 -7.49 -6.99 -2.28
N VAL A 16 -7.99 -6.32 -3.32
CA VAL A 16 -8.28 -4.87 -3.33
C VAL A 16 -9.35 -4.52 -2.31
N HIS A 17 -10.43 -5.32 -2.25
CA HIS A 17 -11.46 -5.15 -1.23
C HIS A 17 -10.90 -5.28 0.19
N ARG A 18 -10.08 -6.30 0.45
CA ARG A 18 -9.46 -6.53 1.76
C ARG A 18 -8.49 -5.42 2.14
N ALA A 19 -7.68 -4.94 1.21
CA ALA A 19 -6.79 -3.80 1.42
C ALA A 19 -7.59 -2.54 1.80
N ASN A 20 -8.66 -2.23 1.08
CA ASN A 20 -9.53 -1.09 1.40
C ASN A 20 -10.18 -1.20 2.79
N GLN A 21 -10.59 -2.40 3.21
CA GLN A 21 -11.09 -2.62 4.56
C GLN A 21 -10.00 -2.47 5.62
N LEU A 22 -8.79 -2.94 5.32
CA LEU A 22 -7.68 -2.91 6.24
C LEU A 22 -7.25 -1.48 6.55
N ILE A 23 -7.08 -0.63 5.53
CA ILE A 23 -6.51 0.72 5.70
C ILE A 23 -7.37 1.64 6.57
N VAL A 24 -8.68 1.39 6.64
CA VAL A 24 -9.64 2.11 7.49
C VAL A 24 -9.92 1.40 8.81
N SER A 25 -9.35 0.20 9.02
CA SER A 25 -9.58 -0.58 10.22
C SER A 25 -8.94 0.09 11.44
N PRO A 26 -9.67 0.24 12.57
CA PRO A 26 -9.12 0.77 13.81
C PRO A 26 -7.86 0.02 14.28
N PHE A 27 -7.81 -1.30 14.09
CA PHE A 27 -6.66 -2.13 14.47
C PHE A 27 -5.42 -1.78 13.65
N TYR A 28 -5.58 -1.64 12.33
CA TYR A 28 -4.48 -1.28 11.46
C TYR A 28 -3.99 0.14 11.74
N LEU A 29 -4.90 1.09 11.95
CA LEU A 29 -4.57 2.47 12.33
C LEU A 29 -3.84 2.53 13.68
N SER A 30 -4.22 1.69 14.64
CA SER A 30 -3.52 1.57 15.93
C SER A 30 -2.08 1.08 15.76
N GLU A 31 -1.84 0.04 14.96
CA GLU A 31 -0.47 -0.43 14.70
C GLU A 31 0.36 0.58 13.91
N LEU A 32 -0.26 1.23 12.93
CA LEU A 32 0.39 2.30 12.20
C LEU A 32 0.79 3.45 13.14
N LYS A 33 -0.06 3.81 14.10
CA LYS A 33 0.28 4.79 15.14
C LYS A 33 1.48 4.32 15.95
N LYS A 34 1.47 3.08 16.48
CA LYS A 34 2.60 2.51 17.23
C LYS A 34 3.89 2.52 16.41
N TYR A 35 3.79 2.20 15.12
CA TYR A 35 4.92 2.24 14.19
C TYR A 35 5.48 3.65 14.03
N LEU A 36 4.63 4.66 13.81
CA LEU A 36 5.08 6.06 13.71
C LEU A 36 5.66 6.57 15.03
N VAL A 37 5.09 6.19 16.18
CA VAL A 37 5.64 6.49 17.52
C VAL A 37 7.04 5.92 17.66
N ALA A 38 7.25 4.65 17.27
CA ALA A 38 8.57 4.01 17.32
C ALA A 38 9.61 4.67 16.41
N LYS A 39 9.17 5.40 15.38
CA LYS A 39 10.02 6.21 14.49
C LYS A 39 10.15 7.67 14.94
N GLY A 40 9.57 8.05 16.08
CA GLY A 40 9.58 9.43 16.58
C GLY A 40 8.75 10.41 15.75
N LYS A 41 7.65 9.94 15.13
CA LYS A 41 6.77 10.70 14.23
C LYS A 41 5.32 10.74 14.72
N GLU A 42 5.10 10.65 16.03
CA GLU A 42 3.75 10.62 16.62
C GLU A 42 2.93 11.86 16.27
N ASP A 43 3.56 13.04 16.26
CA ASP A 43 2.96 14.33 15.92
C ASP A 43 2.41 14.38 14.49
N LYS A 44 2.86 13.48 13.61
CA LYS A 44 2.41 13.38 12.22
C LYS A 44 1.25 12.42 12.01
N PHE A 45 0.83 11.66 13.03
CA PHE A 45 -0.16 10.61 12.84
C PHE A 45 -1.51 11.15 12.36
N ASP A 46 -2.01 12.24 12.94
CA ASP A 46 -3.32 12.80 12.54
C ASP A 46 -3.30 13.35 11.12
N LEU A 47 -2.19 13.99 10.72
CA LEU A 47 -1.99 14.45 9.34
C LEU A 47 -1.92 13.27 8.37
N PHE A 48 -1.17 12.22 8.74
CA PHE A 48 -1.04 11.01 7.94
C PHE A 48 -2.39 10.30 7.78
N LYS A 49 -3.16 10.21 8.86
CA LYS A 49 -4.53 9.68 8.84
C LYS A 49 -5.44 10.51 7.93
N GLY A 50 -5.33 11.84 7.99
CA GLY A 50 -6.05 12.73 7.08
C GLY A 50 -5.76 12.45 5.60
N LEU A 51 -4.55 12.02 5.24
CA LEU A 51 -4.23 11.58 3.87
C LEU A 51 -4.94 10.26 3.51
N LEU A 52 -5.06 9.33 4.47
CA LEU A 52 -5.80 8.08 4.28
C LEU A 52 -7.30 8.30 4.15
N ASP A 53 -7.84 9.39 4.69
CA ASP A 53 -9.27 9.71 4.62
C ASP A 53 -9.67 10.46 3.33
N LYS A 54 -8.71 10.98 2.54
CA LYS A 54 -9.00 11.69 1.28
C LYS A 54 -9.77 10.83 0.27
N ASP A 55 -10.79 11.38 -0.39
CA ASP A 55 -11.54 10.68 -1.43
C ASP A 55 -10.81 10.68 -2.78
N GLN A 56 -9.68 9.97 -2.80
CA GLN A 56 -8.86 9.76 -3.98
C GLN A 56 -8.90 8.27 -4.34
N GLU A 57 -8.73 7.95 -5.62
CA GLU A 57 -8.67 6.58 -6.10
C GLU A 57 -7.30 6.25 -6.68
N ILE A 58 -6.73 5.12 -6.26
CA ILE A 58 -5.54 4.54 -6.88
C ILE A 58 -5.98 3.37 -7.75
N LEU A 59 -5.73 3.50 -9.04
CA LEU A 59 -6.13 2.49 -10.01
C LEU A 59 -5.24 1.25 -9.91
N VAL A 60 -5.88 0.10 -9.81
CA VAL A 60 -5.24 -1.22 -9.90
C VAL A 60 -5.60 -1.82 -11.25
N LYS A 61 -4.59 -2.28 -12.01
CA LYS A 61 -4.79 -2.97 -13.28
C LYS A 61 -4.13 -4.33 -13.27
N THR A 62 -4.70 -5.27 -14.02
CA THR A 62 -4.10 -6.57 -14.28
C THR A 62 -3.44 -6.62 -15.64
N TYR A 63 -2.33 -7.34 -15.73
CA TYR A 63 -1.70 -7.69 -16.99
C TYR A 63 -1.14 -9.11 -16.90
N LEU A 64 -0.83 -9.71 -18.04
CA LEU A 64 -0.16 -11.00 -18.13
C LEU A 64 1.24 -10.79 -18.70
N ARG A 65 2.30 -11.10 -17.93
CA ARG A 65 3.68 -11.08 -18.44
C ARG A 65 4.48 -12.24 -17.86
N ILE A 66 4.80 -13.22 -18.71
CA ILE A 66 5.43 -14.48 -18.31
C ILE A 66 6.86 -14.25 -17.80
N PHE A 67 7.63 -13.42 -18.51
CA PHE A 67 9.04 -13.15 -18.20
C PHE A 67 9.27 -12.08 -17.11
N SER A 68 8.21 -11.53 -16.49
CA SER A 68 8.41 -10.58 -15.40
C SER A 68 8.82 -11.29 -14.11
N GLY A 69 9.81 -10.74 -13.41
CA GLY A 69 10.13 -11.14 -12.03
C GLY A 69 9.21 -10.50 -10.98
N THR A 70 8.50 -9.43 -11.34
CA THR A 70 7.62 -8.68 -10.42
C THR A 70 6.18 -9.16 -10.49
N CYS A 71 5.55 -9.26 -9.31
CA CYS A 71 4.14 -9.64 -9.15
C CYS A 71 3.24 -8.41 -9.10
N ILE A 72 3.61 -7.41 -8.30
CA ILE A 72 2.92 -6.13 -8.17
C ILE A 72 3.98 -5.05 -8.31
N GLU A 73 3.70 -4.03 -9.09
CA GLU A 73 4.61 -2.89 -9.31
C GLU A 73 3.81 -1.61 -9.58
N LEU A 74 4.40 -0.47 -9.29
CA LEU A 74 3.84 0.83 -9.60
C LEU A 74 4.31 1.28 -10.98
N LYS A 75 3.37 1.65 -11.87
CA LYS A 75 3.62 2.12 -13.23
C LYS A 75 2.69 3.27 -13.57
N HIS A 76 3.25 4.46 -13.84
CA HIS A 76 2.48 5.63 -14.29
C HIS A 76 1.21 5.88 -13.46
N HIS A 77 1.35 5.97 -12.13
CA HIS A 77 0.22 6.18 -11.21
C HIS A 77 -0.81 5.04 -11.13
N VAL A 78 -0.43 3.85 -11.61
CA VAL A 78 -1.26 2.64 -11.58
C VAL A 78 -0.51 1.52 -10.88
N ILE A 79 -1.17 0.83 -9.96
CA ILE A 79 -0.67 -0.43 -9.41
C ILE A 79 -0.96 -1.55 -10.40
N ALA A 80 0.09 -2.05 -11.04
CA ALA A 80 0.00 -3.09 -12.05
C ALA A 80 0.27 -4.46 -11.41
N VAL A 81 -0.69 -5.38 -11.55
CA VAL A 81 -0.63 -6.74 -11.00
C VAL A 81 -0.47 -7.76 -12.13
N ASN A 82 0.61 -8.52 -12.09
CA ASN A 82 0.89 -9.61 -13.02
C ASN A 82 0.13 -10.87 -12.60
N THR A 83 -0.90 -11.24 -13.37
CA THR A 83 -1.75 -12.40 -13.07
C THR A 83 -1.00 -13.73 -13.10
N PHE A 84 0.07 -13.83 -13.90
CA PHE A 84 0.91 -15.03 -13.99
C PHE A 84 1.74 -15.29 -12.71
N ARG A 85 1.98 -14.25 -11.90
CA ARG A 85 2.81 -14.31 -10.69
C ARG A 85 2.00 -14.26 -9.40
N LEU A 86 0.71 -14.62 -9.45
CA LEU A 86 -0.17 -14.64 -8.28
C LEU A 86 0.00 -15.89 -7.40
N ASN A 87 1.11 -16.61 -7.53
CA ASN A 87 1.42 -17.80 -6.71
C ASN A 87 1.79 -17.45 -5.26
N LYS A 88 2.08 -16.18 -4.96
CA LYS A 88 2.32 -15.70 -3.59
C LYS A 88 1.11 -15.88 -2.68
N SER A 89 1.39 -16.00 -1.38
CA SER A 89 0.36 -16.06 -0.33
C SER A 89 -0.52 -14.80 -0.36
N HIS A 90 -1.76 -14.91 0.12
CA HIS A 90 -2.64 -13.74 0.20
C HIS A 90 -2.03 -12.63 1.07
N ARG A 91 -1.32 -13.00 2.15
CA ARG A 91 -0.60 -12.08 3.04
C ARG A 91 0.50 -11.30 2.33
N ASP A 92 1.32 -11.98 1.53
CA ASP A 92 2.39 -11.31 0.79
C ASP A 92 1.84 -10.41 -0.32
N LEU A 93 0.76 -10.83 -0.97
CA LEU A 93 0.08 -10.00 -1.97
C LEU A 93 -0.53 -8.75 -1.33
N LEU A 94 -1.10 -8.87 -0.13
CA LEU A 94 -1.69 -7.74 0.59
C LEU A 94 -0.62 -6.74 1.01
N ALA A 95 0.52 -7.23 1.48
CA ALA A 95 1.67 -6.41 1.82
C ALA A 95 2.23 -5.65 0.62
N LEU A 96 2.42 -6.34 -0.50
CA LEU A 96 2.91 -5.71 -1.73
C LEU A 96 1.91 -4.69 -2.28
N LEU A 97 0.61 -4.99 -2.23
CA LEU A 97 -0.43 -4.05 -2.67
C LEU A 97 -0.44 -2.79 -1.79
N THR A 98 -0.37 -2.98 -0.47
CA THR A 98 -0.34 -1.89 0.52
C THR A 98 0.93 -1.05 0.36
N GLU A 99 2.10 -1.68 0.20
CA GLU A 99 3.36 -0.98 -0.09
C GLU A 99 3.22 -0.09 -1.33
N ASN A 100 2.71 -0.63 -2.44
CA ASN A 100 2.57 0.14 -3.68
C ASN A 100 1.50 1.24 -3.56
N MET A 101 0.46 1.03 -2.74
CA MET A 101 -0.51 2.07 -2.42
C MET A 101 0.15 3.26 -1.73
N TYR A 102 0.96 3.03 -0.70
CA TYR A 102 1.66 4.12 -0.01
C TYR A 102 2.72 4.80 -0.87
N ARG A 103 3.39 4.05 -1.76
CA ARG A 103 4.30 4.64 -2.76
C ARG A 103 3.56 5.57 -3.73
N GLU A 104 2.36 5.18 -4.16
CA GLU A 104 1.53 6.04 -5.00
C GLU A 104 1.03 7.27 -4.25
N MET A 105 0.62 7.09 -2.99
CA MET A 105 0.26 8.22 -2.13
C MET A 105 1.45 9.15 -1.91
N ASP A 106 2.67 8.65 -1.79
CA ASP A 106 3.87 9.49 -1.71
C ASP A 106 4.09 10.31 -2.98
N ALA A 107 3.90 9.70 -4.16
CA ALA A 107 4.02 10.38 -5.44
C ALA A 107 2.98 11.50 -5.62
N GLN A 108 1.79 11.37 -5.03
CA GLN A 108 0.68 12.32 -5.20
C GLN A 108 0.53 13.32 -4.05
N LEU A 109 0.87 12.92 -2.82
CA LEU A 109 0.56 13.63 -1.58
C LEU A 109 1.80 13.87 -0.71
N GLU A 110 2.98 13.51 -1.19
CA GLU A 110 4.28 13.77 -0.55
C GLU A 110 4.37 13.28 0.90
N ILE A 111 3.90 12.05 1.16
CA ILE A 111 3.99 11.39 2.48
C ILE A 111 5.41 11.46 3.06
N SER A 112 6.42 11.27 2.23
CA SER A 112 7.81 11.33 2.63
C SER A 112 8.22 12.72 3.10
N ASN A 113 7.68 13.79 2.51
CA ASN A 113 7.90 15.15 3.01
C ASN A 113 7.17 15.37 4.34
N LEU A 114 5.92 14.91 4.46
CA LEU A 114 5.15 14.98 5.72
C LEU A 114 5.90 14.31 6.88
N LEU A 115 6.53 13.17 6.60
CA LEU A 115 7.24 12.36 7.58
C LEU A 115 8.74 12.67 7.68
N ASN A 116 9.25 13.66 6.94
CA ASN A 116 10.68 13.99 6.85
C ASN A 116 11.57 12.77 6.56
N LEU A 117 11.19 11.95 5.57
CA LEU A 117 11.98 10.82 5.08
C LEU A 117 12.96 11.34 4.02
N ASN A 118 14.21 11.57 4.41
CA ASN A 118 15.14 12.41 3.67
C ASN A 118 15.97 11.64 2.65
N SER A 119 16.08 10.32 2.80
CA SER A 119 16.89 9.48 1.92
C SER A 119 16.07 8.42 1.19
N LYS A 120 16.49 8.05 -0.02
CA LYS A 120 15.86 6.96 -0.79
C LYS A 120 15.83 5.64 0.00
N PRO A 121 16.92 5.21 0.67
CA PRO A 121 16.89 3.99 1.48
C PRO A 121 15.87 4.05 2.64
N GLU A 122 15.74 5.21 3.28
CA GLU A 122 14.78 5.43 4.37
C GLU A 122 13.35 5.35 3.86
N LYS A 123 13.03 6.02 2.75
CA LYS A 123 11.71 5.91 2.09
C LYS A 123 11.38 4.46 1.72
N GLU A 124 12.31 3.75 1.10
CA GLU A 124 12.09 2.35 0.71
C GLU A 124 11.87 1.43 1.91
N THR A 125 12.62 1.65 2.98
CA THR A 125 12.47 0.88 4.23
C THR A 125 11.11 1.15 4.85
N PHE A 126 10.71 2.42 4.94
CA PHE A 126 9.41 2.83 5.46
C PHE A 126 8.24 2.16 4.71
N PHE A 127 8.22 2.23 3.37
CA PHE A 127 7.12 1.64 2.59
C PHE A 127 7.06 0.12 2.71
N LYS A 128 8.22 -0.55 2.77
CA LYS A 128 8.29 -2.00 3.00
C LYS A 128 7.78 -2.38 4.38
N GLU A 129 8.18 -1.64 5.42
CA GLU A 129 7.75 -1.87 6.81
C GLU A 129 6.24 -1.64 6.96
N ILE A 130 5.69 -0.54 6.43
CA ILE A 130 4.24 -0.30 6.43
C ILE A 130 3.47 -1.38 5.66
N GLY A 131 3.99 -1.79 4.50
CA GLY A 131 3.44 -2.92 3.76
C GLY A 131 3.42 -4.18 4.61
N ALA A 132 4.49 -4.45 5.36
CA ALA A 132 4.60 -5.62 6.23
C ALA A 132 3.59 -5.63 7.39
N ILE A 133 3.20 -4.47 7.93
CA ILE A 133 2.14 -4.37 8.97
C ILE A 133 0.86 -5.06 8.49
N SER A 134 0.52 -4.95 7.19
CA SER A 134 -0.69 -5.56 6.65
C SER A 134 -0.71 -7.10 6.68
N LYS A 135 0.46 -7.75 6.80
CA LYS A 135 0.56 -9.22 6.83
C LYS A 135 -0.10 -9.83 8.06
N SER A 136 -0.13 -9.09 9.16
CA SER A 136 -0.64 -9.56 10.45
C SER A 136 -2.17 -9.59 10.55
N TYR A 137 -2.88 -9.12 9.51
CA TYR A 137 -4.32 -8.85 9.57
C TYR A 137 -5.16 -9.67 8.57
N ILE A 138 -4.69 -10.88 8.24
CA ILE A 138 -5.42 -11.92 7.48
C ILE A 138 -5.69 -13.12 8.37
#